data_AF-A0A450X9A1-F1
#
_entry.id   AF-A0A450X9A1-F1
#
_cell.length_a   1.000
_cell.length_b   1.000
_cell.length_c   1.000
_cell.angle_alpha   90.00
_cell.angle_beta   90.00
_cell.angle_gamma   90.00
#
_symmetry.space_group_name_H-M   'P 1'
#
loop_
_entity.id
_entity.type
_entity.pdbx_description
1 polymer ?
#
loop_
_entity_poly.entity_id
_entity_poly.type
_entity_poly.pdbx_seq_one_letter_code
_entity_poly.pdbx_strand_id
1 'polypeptide(L)'
;GLDKVFITGVSPVVMSDISSGYNVAKDISLRRQYHDLCGFHEHEIAEALAQIGLECDLPDARVQEALAMMRTFYNGYRFGYGSNDSPLVYNPTLALYFLDNYQIDCAYPRDILDDNLAMDRNRIEYIARLPHGQELVTKTLDPNEPLLIEQLAKRFGVQDMLTTTRDQSFLASLMYYLGVLTI
;
A
#
# COMPACT_ATOMS: atom_id res chain seq x y z
N GLY A 1 -6.36 -5.54 -33.57
CA GLY A 1 -6.95 -5.79 -32.24
C GLY A 1 -5.92 -5.42 -31.19
N LEU A 2 -6.28 -5.44 -29.90
CA LEU A 2 -5.31 -5.37 -28.80
C LEU A 2 -4.68 -6.76 -28.63
N ASP A 3 -3.38 -6.86 -28.86
CA ASP A 3 -2.68 -8.16 -28.81
C ASP A 3 -2.20 -8.52 -27.40
N LYS A 4 -1.93 -7.52 -26.56
CA LYS A 4 -1.47 -7.67 -25.16
C LYS A 4 -1.98 -6.50 -24.32
N VAL A 5 -2.36 -6.78 -23.07
CA VAL A 5 -2.79 -5.77 -22.10
C VAL A 5 -2.11 -6.08 -20.76
N PHE A 6 -1.60 -5.04 -20.10
CA PHE A 6 -1.13 -5.10 -18.72
C PHE A 6 -2.03 -4.20 -17.88
N ILE A 7 -2.60 -4.73 -16.81
CA ILE A 7 -3.60 -4.04 -15.99
C ILE A 7 -3.13 -4.08 -14.54
N THR A 8 -3.20 -2.95 -13.86
CA THR A 8 -2.93 -2.79 -12.44
C THR A 8 -4.15 -2.19 -11.73
N GLY A 9 -4.22 -2.27 -10.41
CA GLY A 9 -5.27 -1.63 -9.61
C GLY A 9 -6.66 -2.28 -9.70
N VAL A 10 -6.77 -3.51 -10.21
CA VAL A 10 -8.05 -4.24 -10.24
C VAL A 10 -8.14 -5.19 -9.05
N SER A 11 -9.11 -4.95 -8.18
CA SER A 11 -9.39 -5.82 -7.04
C SER A 11 -10.09 -7.12 -7.49
N PRO A 12 -9.72 -8.30 -6.93
CA PRO A 12 -10.44 -9.55 -7.16
C PRO A 12 -11.92 -9.49 -6.77
N VAL A 13 -12.34 -8.52 -5.94
CA VAL A 13 -13.75 -8.23 -5.62
C VAL A 13 -14.56 -7.85 -6.87
N VAL A 14 -13.93 -7.16 -7.81
CA VAL A 14 -14.58 -6.75 -9.07
C VAL A 14 -14.53 -7.88 -10.10
N MET A 15 -13.59 -8.82 -9.97
CA MET A 15 -13.36 -9.90 -10.92
C MET A 15 -14.13 -11.19 -10.60
N SER A 16 -14.61 -11.37 -9.36
CA SER A 16 -15.32 -12.59 -8.94
C SER A 16 -16.66 -12.79 -9.67
N ASP A 17 -17.37 -11.71 -9.97
CA ASP A 17 -18.74 -11.76 -10.54
C ASP A 17 -18.88 -11.07 -11.91
N ILE A 18 -17.82 -10.46 -12.46
CA ILE A 18 -17.84 -9.89 -13.82
C ILE A 18 -17.34 -10.93 -14.83
N SER A 19 -18.25 -11.30 -15.73
CA SER A 19 -18.20 -12.14 -16.96
C SER A 19 -16.88 -12.79 -17.42
N SER A 20 -17.03 -13.95 -18.07
CA SER A 20 -16.02 -14.85 -18.67
C SER A 20 -14.90 -14.23 -19.54
N GLY A 21 -14.92 -12.93 -19.82
CA GLY A 21 -13.97 -12.25 -20.70
C GLY A 21 -12.54 -12.12 -20.15
N TYR A 22 -12.35 -12.12 -18.84
CA TYR A 22 -11.03 -12.03 -18.20
C TYR A 22 -10.44 -13.36 -17.74
N ASN A 23 -11.08 -14.49 -18.06
CA ASN A 23 -10.54 -15.83 -17.78
C ASN A 23 -9.21 -16.13 -18.52
N VAL A 24 -8.84 -15.30 -19.50
CA VAL A 24 -7.56 -15.37 -20.22
C VAL A 24 -6.44 -14.58 -19.55
N ALA A 25 -6.75 -13.78 -18.53
CA ALA A 25 -5.75 -12.99 -17.82
C ALA A 25 -4.94 -13.86 -16.87
N LYS A 26 -3.64 -13.55 -16.81
CA LYS A 26 -2.70 -14.20 -15.90
C LYS A 26 -2.45 -13.28 -14.73
N ASP A 27 -2.94 -13.66 -13.55
CA ASP A 27 -2.61 -12.95 -12.32
C ASP A 27 -1.11 -13.15 -11.99
N ILE A 28 -0.42 -12.02 -11.87
CA ILE A 28 1.00 -11.95 -11.55
C ILE A 28 1.30 -11.13 -10.29
N SER A 29 0.26 -10.64 -9.60
CA SER A 29 0.37 -9.64 -8.54
C SER A 29 1.28 -10.08 -7.39
N LEU A 30 1.24 -11.37 -7.04
CA LEU A 30 2.03 -11.92 -5.94
C LEU A 30 3.39 -12.52 -6.38
N ARG A 31 3.80 -12.38 -7.64
CA ARG A 31 5.11 -12.87 -8.07
C ARG A 31 6.20 -11.93 -7.57
N ARG A 32 7.25 -12.52 -6.95
CA ARG A 32 8.38 -11.78 -6.35
C ARG A 32 8.97 -10.69 -7.22
N GLN A 33 9.12 -10.96 -8.51
CA GLN A 33 9.69 -10.03 -9.49
C GLN A 33 8.86 -8.75 -9.75
N TYR A 34 7.67 -8.61 -9.12
CA TYR A 34 6.81 -7.43 -9.24
C TYR A 34 6.44 -6.83 -7.88
N HIS A 35 7.04 -7.29 -6.77
CA HIS A 35 6.68 -6.82 -5.43
C HIS A 35 7.01 -5.35 -5.18
N ASP A 36 8.01 -4.82 -5.89
CA ASP A 36 8.46 -3.43 -5.83
C ASP A 36 7.96 -2.58 -7.02
N LEU A 37 7.15 -3.15 -7.92
CA LEU A 37 6.66 -2.46 -9.12
C LEU A 37 5.89 -1.16 -8.81
N CYS A 38 5.24 -1.11 -7.64
CA CYS A 38 4.38 -0.01 -7.22
C CYS A 38 4.96 0.78 -6.03
N GLY A 39 6.29 0.91 -5.94
CA GLY A 39 6.95 1.60 -4.84
C GLY A 39 8.35 2.08 -5.22
N PHE A 40 8.92 2.95 -4.37
CA PHE A 40 10.33 3.34 -4.47
C PHE A 40 11.15 2.65 -3.39
N HIS A 41 12.41 2.37 -3.70
CA HIS A 41 13.40 1.94 -2.73
C HIS A 41 14.02 3.15 -2.00
N GLU A 42 14.56 2.89 -0.81
CA GLU A 42 15.22 3.90 0.01
C GLU A 42 16.32 4.68 -0.72
N HIS A 43 17.11 4.00 -1.55
CA HIS A 43 18.19 4.65 -2.29
C HIS A 43 17.66 5.63 -3.35
N GLU A 44 16.55 5.31 -4.01
CA GLU A 44 15.92 6.20 -4.99
C GLU A 44 15.40 7.47 -4.31
N ILE A 45 14.81 7.34 -3.12
CA ILE A 45 14.38 8.49 -2.30
C ILE A 45 15.58 9.32 -1.84
N ALA A 46 16.64 8.66 -1.37
CA ALA A 46 17.84 9.34 -0.90
C ALA A 46 18.54 10.11 -2.04
N GLU A 47 18.60 9.56 -3.24
CA GLU A 47 19.15 10.21 -4.43
C GLU A 47 18.33 11.44 -4.82
N ALA A 48 17.00 11.34 -4.83
CA ALA A 48 16.11 12.46 -5.12
C ALA A 48 16.26 13.59 -4.08
N LEU A 49 16.30 13.26 -2.79
CA LEU A 49 16.51 14.23 -1.72
C LEU A 49 17.88 14.91 -1.79
N ALA A 50 18.93 14.17 -2.17
CA ALA A 50 20.27 14.73 -2.35
C ALA A 50 20.29 15.74 -3.51
N GLN A 51 19.61 15.44 -4.61
CA GLN A 51 19.48 16.37 -5.74
C GLN A 51 18.75 17.66 -5.32
N ILE A 52 17.61 17.53 -4.64
CA ILE A 52 16.86 18.69 -4.12
C ILE A 52 17.71 19.48 -3.12
N GLY A 53 18.45 18.80 -2.25
CA GLY A 53 19.34 19.44 -1.27
C GLY A 53 20.39 20.33 -1.94
N LEU A 54 20.98 19.88 -3.05
CA LEU A 54 21.91 20.69 -3.85
C LEU A 54 21.22 21.88 -4.52
N GLU A 55 20.03 21.68 -5.10
CA GLU A 55 19.26 22.75 -5.76
C GLU A 55 18.83 23.85 -4.78
N CYS A 56 18.48 23.46 -3.56
CA CYS A 56 18.00 24.35 -2.50
C CYS A 56 19.10 24.88 -1.56
N ASP A 57 20.38 24.53 -1.77
CA ASP A 57 21.51 24.86 -0.89
C ASP A 57 21.27 24.44 0.58
N LEU A 58 20.70 23.25 0.77
CA LEU A 58 20.37 22.71 2.09
C LEU A 58 21.59 21.98 2.69
N PRO A 59 21.84 22.13 3.99
CA PRO A 59 22.87 21.34 4.67
C PRO A 59 22.55 19.84 4.60
N ASP A 60 23.58 18.99 4.49
CA ASP A 60 23.43 17.53 4.49
C ASP A 60 22.57 17.01 5.65
N ALA A 61 22.70 17.63 6.83
CA ALA A 61 21.89 17.28 8.00
C ALA A 61 20.38 17.40 7.74
N ARG A 62 19.95 18.43 6.98
CA ARG A 62 18.54 18.62 6.61
C ARG A 62 18.06 17.56 5.62
N VAL A 63 18.91 17.18 4.67
CA VAL A 63 18.62 16.10 3.72
C VAL A 63 18.45 14.76 4.45
N GLN A 64 19.31 14.48 5.44
CA GLN A 64 19.20 13.27 6.26
C GLN A 64 17.96 13.28 7.17
N GLU A 65 17.60 14.43 7.74
CA GLU A 65 16.33 14.60 8.47
C GLU A 65 15.11 14.34 7.58
N ALA A 66 15.12 14.85 6.34
CA ALA A 66 14.07 14.62 5.35
C ALA A 66 13.92 13.13 5.03
N LEU A 67 15.03 12.43 4.81
CA LEU A 67 15.03 10.99 4.54
C LEU A 67 14.46 10.21 5.73
N ALA A 68 14.85 10.53 6.96
CA ALA A 68 14.32 9.90 8.17
C ALA A 68 12.81 10.13 8.33
N MET A 69 12.33 11.32 7.98
CA MET A 69 10.90 11.64 7.97
C MET A 69 10.16 10.81 6.93
N MET A 70 10.62 10.80 5.68
CA MET A 70 10.02 9.98 4.62
C MET A 70 10.01 8.50 4.99
N ARG A 71 11.08 7.99 5.63
CA ARG A 71 11.15 6.61 6.11
C ARG A 71 10.06 6.31 7.14
N THR A 72 9.76 7.25 8.01
CA THR A 72 8.78 7.07 9.08
C THR A 72 7.34 7.10 8.55
N PHE A 73 7.04 8.02 7.64
CA PHE A 73 5.65 8.27 7.22
C PHE A 73 5.26 7.61 5.89
N TYR A 74 6.21 7.34 5.00
CA TYR A 74 5.92 6.93 3.62
C TYR A 74 6.48 5.57 3.23
N ASN A 75 7.41 5.01 4.01
CA ASN A 75 7.90 3.64 3.83
C ASN A 75 7.04 2.63 4.59
N GLY A 76 7.30 1.34 4.40
CA GLY A 76 6.69 0.26 5.18
C GLY A 76 5.80 -0.68 4.38
N TYR A 77 5.66 -0.45 3.07
CA TYR A 77 4.73 -1.21 2.23
C TYR A 77 5.41 -2.48 1.69
N ARG A 78 4.63 -3.56 1.60
CA ARG A 78 5.08 -4.83 1.02
C ARG A 78 3.94 -5.56 0.30
N PHE A 79 4.12 -5.87 -0.98
CA PHE A 79 3.00 -6.34 -1.81
C PHE A 79 3.06 -7.84 -2.13
N GLY A 80 3.77 -8.64 -1.33
CA GLY A 80 3.74 -10.08 -1.52
C GLY A 80 4.51 -10.90 -0.50
N TYR A 81 4.20 -12.19 -0.50
CA TYR A 81 4.79 -13.17 0.42
C TYR A 81 6.31 -13.24 0.26
N GLY A 82 7.02 -12.93 1.34
CA GLY A 82 8.48 -12.92 1.39
C GLY A 82 9.01 -13.15 2.80
N SER A 83 10.33 -13.28 2.93
CA SER A 83 10.97 -13.24 4.24
C SER A 83 10.90 -11.83 4.81
N ASN A 84 10.96 -11.69 6.13
CA ASN A 84 11.00 -10.40 6.81
C ASN A 84 12.11 -9.48 6.27
N ASP A 85 13.17 -10.05 5.68
CA ASP A 85 14.30 -9.33 5.08
C ASP A 85 14.03 -8.74 3.68
N SER A 86 12.85 -8.96 3.10
CA SER A 86 12.49 -8.34 1.81
C SER A 86 12.42 -6.82 1.98
N PRO A 87 13.04 -6.03 1.10
CA PRO A 87 13.03 -4.58 1.22
C PRO A 87 11.59 -4.06 1.20
N LEU A 88 11.30 -3.14 2.12
CA LEU A 88 10.04 -2.39 2.11
C LEU A 88 10.14 -1.27 1.09
N VAL A 89 9.00 -0.91 0.51
CA VAL A 89 8.95 0.16 -0.47
C VAL A 89 8.17 1.35 0.06
N TYR A 90 8.55 2.52 -0.45
CA TYR A 90 7.87 3.77 -0.22
C TYR A 90 6.62 3.86 -1.09
N ASN A 91 5.53 4.37 -0.53
CA ASN A 91 4.32 4.69 -1.28
C ASN A 91 4.62 5.80 -2.30
N PRO A 92 4.49 5.56 -3.61
CA PRO A 92 4.88 6.53 -4.63
C PRO A 92 4.13 7.85 -4.53
N THR A 93 2.83 7.80 -4.23
CA THR A 93 1.98 8.98 -4.18
C THR A 93 2.39 9.90 -3.03
N LEU A 94 2.62 9.34 -1.84
CA LEU A 94 3.06 10.11 -0.67
C LEU A 94 4.50 10.60 -0.82
N ALA A 95 5.39 9.76 -1.38
CA ALA A 95 6.76 10.13 -1.63
C ALA A 95 6.87 11.30 -2.61
N LEU A 96 6.16 11.22 -3.75
CA LEU A 96 6.13 12.29 -4.75
C LEU A 96 5.52 13.58 -4.21
N TYR A 97 4.46 13.49 -3.40
CA TYR A 97 3.89 14.65 -2.72
C TYR A 97 4.92 15.38 -1.86
N PHE A 98 5.67 14.64 -1.04
CA PHE A 98 6.71 15.25 -0.21
C PHE A 98 7.84 15.85 -1.05
N LEU A 99 8.34 15.11 -2.05
CA LEU A 99 9.44 15.58 -2.90
C LEU A 99 9.08 16.84 -3.67
N ASP A 100 7.85 16.93 -4.19
CA ASP A 100 7.34 18.10 -4.90
C ASP A 100 7.34 19.35 -4.00
N ASN A 101 6.75 19.25 -2.80
CA ASN A 101 6.77 20.35 -1.82
C ASN A 101 8.19 20.70 -1.38
N TYR A 102 9.02 19.69 -1.12
CA TYR A 102 10.40 19.89 -0.67
C TYR A 102 11.25 20.58 -1.74
N GLN A 103 11.01 20.29 -3.01
CA GLN A 103 11.69 20.95 -4.12
C GLN A 103 11.21 22.39 -4.34
N ILE A 104 9.90 22.64 -4.24
CA ILE A 104 9.32 23.97 -4.51
C ILE A 104 9.64 24.95 -3.38
N ASP A 105 9.47 24.54 -2.13
CA ASP A 105 9.57 25.42 -0.96
C ASP A 105 10.93 25.32 -0.25
N CYS A 106 11.80 24.40 -0.66
CA CYS A 106 13.03 24.05 0.05
C CYS A 106 12.79 23.75 1.55
N ALA A 107 11.60 23.23 1.86
CA ALA A 107 11.09 22.99 3.19
C ALA A 107 10.05 21.86 3.16
N TYR A 108 9.78 21.22 4.32
CA TYR A 108 8.80 20.14 4.40
C TYR A 108 7.39 20.64 4.04
N PRO A 109 6.52 19.77 3.46
CA PRO A 109 5.11 20.09 3.35
C PRO A 109 4.54 20.43 4.72
N ARG A 110 3.64 21.42 4.77
CA ARG A 110 2.98 21.80 6.03
C ARG A 110 2.18 20.64 6.62
N ASP A 111 1.51 19.91 5.74
CA ASP A 111 0.75 18.71 6.08
C ASP A 111 1.57 17.49 5.62
N ILE A 112 2.20 16.78 6.56
CA ILE A 112 3.00 15.59 6.26
C ILE A 112 2.13 14.48 5.65
N LEU A 113 0.84 14.45 5.95
CA LEU A 113 -0.11 13.52 5.36
C LEU A 113 -1.24 14.34 4.73
N ASP A 114 -1.25 14.41 3.40
CA ASP A 114 -2.34 15.05 2.67
C ASP A 114 -3.63 14.21 2.83
N ASP A 115 -4.70 14.84 3.30
CA ASP A 115 -5.98 14.16 3.55
C ASP A 115 -6.60 13.54 2.29
N ASN A 116 -6.26 14.03 1.09
CA ASN A 116 -6.72 13.46 -0.18
C ASN A 116 -5.92 12.22 -0.59
N LEU A 117 -4.72 12.06 -0.03
CA LEU A 117 -3.85 10.91 -0.24
C LEU A 117 -3.94 9.90 0.90
N ALA A 118 -4.54 10.31 2.02
CA ALA A 118 -4.79 9.46 3.15
C ALA A 118 -5.68 8.27 2.75
N MET A 119 -5.39 7.14 3.37
CA MET A 119 -6.22 5.95 3.24
C MET A 119 -7.66 6.29 3.64
N ASP A 120 -8.60 5.91 2.78
CA ASP A 120 -10.01 6.25 2.95
C ASP A 120 -10.54 5.68 4.27
N ARG A 121 -10.71 6.57 5.26
CA ARG A 121 -11.26 6.27 6.59
C ARG A 121 -12.58 5.51 6.49
N ASN A 122 -13.40 5.76 5.45
CA ASN A 122 -14.65 5.06 5.25
C ASN A 122 -14.44 3.56 5.02
N ARG A 123 -13.30 3.13 4.47
CA ARG A 123 -12.95 1.71 4.29
C ARG A 123 -12.67 1.03 5.63
N ILE A 124 -11.92 1.68 6.52
CA ILE A 124 -11.68 1.16 7.88
C ILE A 124 -13.00 1.09 8.63
N GLU A 125 -13.79 2.17 8.60
CA GLU A 125 -15.09 2.21 9.28
C GLU A 125 -16.05 1.15 8.75
N TYR A 126 -16.06 0.91 7.44
CA TYR A 126 -16.83 -0.18 6.83
C TYR A 126 -16.41 -1.52 7.40
N ILE A 127 -15.11 -1.85 7.40
CA ILE A 127 -14.58 -3.12 7.92
C ILE A 127 -14.88 -3.26 9.41
N ALA A 128 -14.68 -2.20 10.20
CA ALA A 128 -14.92 -2.19 11.64
C ALA A 128 -16.37 -2.47 12.02
N ARG A 129 -17.33 -2.17 11.14
CA ARG A 129 -18.76 -2.47 11.34
C ARG A 129 -19.14 -3.92 11.01
N LEU A 130 -18.24 -4.67 10.38
CA LEU A 130 -18.48 -6.09 10.08
C LEU A 130 -18.22 -6.95 11.34
N PRO A 131 -18.84 -8.15 11.45
CA PRO A 131 -18.52 -9.09 12.52
C PRO A 131 -17.00 -9.34 12.59
N HIS A 132 -16.42 -9.32 13.80
CA HIS A 132 -14.96 -9.44 14.04
C HIS A 132 -14.09 -8.29 13.49
N GLY A 133 -14.69 -7.27 12.86
CA GLY A 133 -13.96 -6.17 12.24
C GLY A 133 -13.22 -5.26 13.23
N GLN A 134 -13.85 -4.91 14.36
CA GLN A 134 -13.18 -4.08 15.39
C GLN A 134 -11.98 -4.80 16.02
N GLU A 135 -12.12 -6.10 16.28
CA GLU A 135 -11.05 -6.94 16.81
C GLU A 135 -9.87 -6.99 15.83
N LEU A 136 -10.16 -7.20 14.54
CA LEU A 136 -9.15 -7.18 13.48
C LEU A 136 -8.42 -5.85 13.38
N VAL A 137 -9.14 -4.72 13.38
CA VAL A 137 -8.54 -3.38 13.33
C VAL A 137 -7.66 -3.15 14.55
N THR A 138 -8.12 -3.55 15.74
CA THR A 138 -7.35 -3.41 16.98
C THR A 138 -6.07 -4.24 16.93
N LYS A 139 -6.16 -5.50 16.48
CA LYS A 139 -5.01 -6.38 16.33
C LYS A 139 -3.99 -5.86 15.32
N THR A 140 -4.46 -5.27 14.23
CA THR A 140 -3.59 -4.65 13.21
C THR A 140 -2.75 -3.50 13.78
N LEU A 141 -3.27 -2.78 14.77
CA LEU A 141 -2.59 -1.66 15.41
C LEU A 141 -1.65 -2.08 16.56
N ASP A 142 -1.64 -3.36 16.95
CA ASP A 142 -0.73 -3.86 17.99
C ASP A 142 0.64 -4.19 17.38
N PRO A 143 1.70 -3.42 17.69
CA PRO A 143 3.03 -3.68 17.16
C PRO A 143 3.68 -4.96 17.73
N ASN A 144 3.15 -5.51 18.83
CA ASN A 144 3.72 -6.70 19.48
C ASN A 144 3.14 -8.00 18.94
N GLU A 145 1.92 -7.97 18.40
CA GLU A 145 1.24 -9.13 17.83
C GLU A 145 0.77 -8.83 16.39
N PRO A 146 1.70 -8.75 15.43
CA PRO A 146 1.36 -8.41 14.06
C PRO A 146 0.38 -9.43 13.48
N LEU A 147 -0.62 -8.92 12.76
CA LEU A 147 -1.59 -9.74 12.08
C LEU A 147 -0.90 -10.62 11.03
N LEU A 148 -1.07 -11.93 11.14
CA LEU A 148 -0.52 -12.88 10.18
C LEU A 148 -1.59 -13.33 9.20
N ILE A 149 -1.37 -13.05 7.91
CA ILE A 149 -2.25 -13.45 6.82
C ILE A 149 -1.58 -14.62 6.08
N GLU A 150 -1.87 -15.86 6.49
CA GLU A 150 -1.27 -17.06 5.88
C GLU A 150 -1.58 -17.15 4.38
N GLN A 151 -2.82 -16.86 4.00
CA GLN A 151 -3.29 -16.95 2.64
C GLN A 151 -4.36 -15.91 2.35
N LEU A 152 -4.14 -15.12 1.29
CA LEU A 152 -5.13 -14.17 0.78
C LEU A 152 -6.29 -14.94 0.15
N ALA A 153 -7.51 -14.56 0.52
CA ALA A 153 -8.71 -14.99 -0.18
C ALA A 153 -8.61 -14.62 -1.66
N LYS A 154 -8.96 -15.56 -2.55
CA LYS A 154 -8.84 -15.39 -4.01
C LYS A 154 -10.15 -14.97 -4.68
N ARG A 155 -11.26 -15.04 -3.95
CA ARG A 155 -12.60 -14.76 -4.46
C ARG A 155 -13.42 -14.06 -3.38
N PHE A 156 -14.14 -13.04 -3.79
CA PHE A 156 -15.09 -12.30 -2.96
C PHE A 156 -16.41 -12.28 -3.73
N GLY A 157 -17.07 -13.43 -3.86
CA GLY A 157 -18.38 -13.47 -4.51
C GLY A 157 -19.37 -12.63 -3.69
N VAL A 158 -20.31 -11.96 -4.34
CA VAL A 158 -21.35 -11.17 -3.65
C VAL A 158 -22.08 -12.01 -2.61
N GLN A 159 -22.30 -13.30 -2.88
CA GLN A 159 -22.89 -14.19 -1.87
C GLN A 159 -21.97 -14.45 -0.68
N ASP A 160 -20.68 -14.68 -0.89
CA ASP A 160 -19.72 -14.88 0.20
C ASP A 160 -19.61 -13.62 1.07
N MET A 161 -19.72 -12.44 0.44
CA MET A 161 -19.79 -11.17 1.16
C MET A 161 -21.06 -11.04 2.02
N LEU A 162 -22.17 -11.70 1.66
CA LEU A 162 -23.47 -11.60 2.32
C LEU A 162 -23.75 -12.71 3.34
N THR A 163 -23.20 -13.92 3.17
CA THR A 163 -23.61 -15.11 3.93
C THR A 163 -22.52 -15.81 4.74
N THR A 164 -21.25 -15.65 4.38
CA THR A 164 -20.16 -16.34 5.07
C THR A 164 -19.88 -15.67 6.42
N THR A 165 -19.74 -16.47 7.48
CA THR A 165 -19.13 -16.03 8.74
C THR A 165 -17.74 -15.51 8.41
N ARG A 166 -17.62 -14.18 8.34
CA ARG A 166 -16.41 -13.47 7.93
C ARG A 166 -15.34 -13.72 8.97
N ASP A 167 -14.53 -14.74 8.75
CA ASP A 167 -13.36 -15.00 9.58
C ASP A 167 -12.35 -13.85 9.42
N GLN A 168 -11.45 -13.72 10.38
CA GLN A 168 -10.45 -12.64 10.38
C GLN A 168 -9.59 -12.68 9.11
N SER A 169 -9.31 -13.86 8.56
CA SER A 169 -8.52 -14.05 7.34
C SER A 169 -9.21 -13.46 6.09
N PHE A 170 -10.52 -13.65 5.95
CA PHE A 170 -11.30 -13.06 4.86
C PHE A 170 -11.30 -11.53 4.94
N LEU A 171 -11.54 -10.97 6.13
CA LEU A 171 -11.54 -9.53 6.35
C LEU A 171 -10.16 -8.91 6.15
N ALA A 172 -9.10 -9.57 6.63
CA ALA A 172 -7.72 -9.15 6.40
C ALA A 172 -7.36 -9.16 4.91
N SER A 173 -7.81 -10.18 4.18
CA SER A 173 -7.65 -10.25 2.72
C SER A 173 -8.41 -9.11 2.02
N LEU A 174 -9.62 -8.80 2.48
CA LEU A 174 -10.39 -7.67 1.93
C LEU A 174 -9.67 -6.34 2.18
N MET A 175 -9.15 -6.13 3.40
CA MET A 175 -8.36 -4.95 3.73
C MET A 175 -7.11 -4.84 2.84
N TYR A 176 -6.43 -5.95 2.55
CA TYR A 176 -5.30 -5.97 1.59
C TYR A 176 -5.73 -5.49 0.20
N TYR A 177 -6.80 -6.05 -0.39
CA TYR A 177 -7.24 -5.65 -1.72
C TYR A 177 -7.89 -4.25 -1.78
N LEU A 178 -8.35 -3.73 -0.64
CA LEU A 178 -8.79 -2.34 -0.50
C LEU A 178 -7.62 -1.38 -0.29
N GLY A 179 -6.37 -1.85 -0.28
CA GLY A 179 -5.18 -1.03 -0.07
C GLY A 179 -5.05 -0.52 1.36
N VAL A 180 -5.73 -1.16 2.31
CA VAL A 180 -5.66 -0.84 3.75
C VAL A 180 -4.49 -1.53 4.43
N LEU A 181 -4.19 -2.76 4.00
CA LEU A 181 -3.05 -3.53 4.48
C LEU A 181 -2.13 -3.90 3.34
N THR A 182 -0.89 -4.18 3.70
CA THR A 182 0.11 -4.83 2.85
C THR A 182 0.66 -6.05 3.61
N ILE A 183 1.33 -6.98 2.91
CA ILE A 183 1.74 -8.31 3.46
C ILE A 183 3.24 -8.53 3.37
#